data_AF-A0A1D3RNK6-F1
#
_entry.id   AF-A0A1D3RNK6-F1
#
_cell.length_a   1.000
_cell.length_b   1.000
_cell.length_c   1.000
_cell.angle_alpha   90.00
_cell.angle_beta   90.00
_cell.angle_gamma   90.00
#
_symmetry.space_group_name_H-M   'P 1'
#
loop_
_entity.id
_entity.type
_entity.pdbx_description
1 polymer ?
#
loop_
_entity_poly.entity_id
_entity_poly.type
_entity_poly.pdbx_seq_one_letter_code
_entity_poly.pdbx_strand_id
1 'polypeptide(L)'
;MKTEAEETYANGRTLENAKEVVRQMKSDADKEYHNGVAKRTELRQWPNATAAANRIQGRYDHHEAIRVKARYGYSRYKHAYGSCWWGGVCLDHESASELWATMRNTVGLDIAPAKARIKPSGTTMGTELARTKLHLIWAMREKQRALTTQATVKNTFNTTRYNPVAYRTVNTANAEITWAEKSVKNALNEIKMVSGEVLERARQAKYSAAVDYFNEQKAIYYAEQEEVEMANINLMTVLLIINRRKS
;
A
#
# COMPACT_ATOMS: atom_id res chain seq x y z
N MET A 1 -35.44 -27.91 43.61
CA MET A 1 -36.06 -28.51 42.40
C MET A 1 -36.57 -27.37 41.56
N LYS A 2 -35.81 -27.00 40.51
CA LYS A 2 -36.29 -26.08 39.48
C LYS A 2 -37.24 -26.87 38.59
N THR A 3 -38.43 -26.34 38.37
CA THR A 3 -39.48 -26.96 37.57
C THR A 3 -39.06 -26.99 36.10
N GLU A 4 -39.32 -28.10 35.41
CA GLU A 4 -39.10 -28.32 33.97
C GLU A 4 -39.75 -27.24 33.07
N ALA A 5 -40.66 -26.44 33.64
CA ALA A 5 -41.22 -25.22 33.04
C ALA A 5 -40.20 -24.06 32.88
N GLU A 6 -39.08 -24.04 33.62
CA GLU A 6 -38.01 -23.05 33.45
C GLU A 6 -37.00 -23.46 32.36
N GLU A 7 -36.90 -24.74 32.02
CA GLU A 7 -36.12 -25.19 30.85
C GLU A 7 -36.84 -24.93 29.53
N THR A 8 -38.17 -24.75 29.57
CA THR A 8 -38.95 -24.28 28.41
C THR A 8 -38.72 -22.79 28.09
N TYR A 9 -38.08 -22.02 28.98
CA TYR A 9 -37.64 -20.64 28.71
C TYR A 9 -36.26 -20.56 28.05
N ALA A 10 -35.54 -21.68 27.87
CA ALA A 10 -34.18 -21.66 27.31
C ALA A 10 -34.10 -21.72 25.77
N ASN A 11 -35.19 -22.08 25.08
CA ASN A 11 -35.22 -22.23 23.61
C ASN A 11 -36.09 -21.17 22.90
N GLY A 12 -36.18 -19.97 23.46
CA GLY A 12 -36.76 -18.81 22.79
C GLY A 12 -35.91 -18.27 21.64
N ARG A 13 -35.56 -19.10 20.65
CA ARG A 13 -35.14 -18.63 19.32
C ARG A 13 -36.36 -18.10 18.58
N THR A 14 -36.86 -16.94 19.01
CA THR A 14 -37.97 -16.30 18.30
C THR A 14 -37.45 -15.76 16.96
N LEU A 15 -38.25 -15.88 15.90
CA LEU A 15 -38.01 -15.20 14.63
C LEU A 15 -37.74 -13.70 14.81
N GLU A 16 -38.27 -13.10 15.87
CA GLU A 16 -38.03 -11.71 16.24
C GLU A 16 -36.58 -11.46 16.69
N ASN A 17 -35.99 -12.36 17.49
CA ASN A 17 -34.56 -12.32 17.82
C ASN A 17 -33.68 -12.46 16.57
N ALA A 18 -34.07 -13.33 15.63
CA ALA A 18 -33.36 -13.46 14.36
C ALA A 18 -33.45 -12.17 13.51
N LYS A 19 -34.62 -11.52 13.43
CA LYS A 19 -34.78 -10.21 12.77
C LYS A 19 -33.89 -9.15 13.44
N GLU A 20 -33.78 -9.19 14.76
CA GLU A 20 -32.94 -8.28 15.51
C GLU A 20 -31.45 -8.44 15.18
N VAL A 21 -30.97 -9.69 15.14
CA VAL A 21 -29.60 -10.00 14.74
C VAL A 21 -29.33 -9.52 13.31
N VAL A 22 -30.27 -9.73 12.38
CA VAL A 22 -30.17 -9.25 10.99
C VAL A 22 -30.07 -7.73 10.92
N ARG A 23 -30.89 -7.03 11.71
CA ARG A 23 -30.87 -5.57 11.82
C ARG A 23 -29.51 -5.09 12.33
N GLN A 24 -28.97 -5.76 13.35
CA GLN A 24 -27.65 -5.47 13.90
C GLN A 24 -26.54 -5.72 12.86
N MET A 25 -26.55 -6.86 12.17
CA MET A 25 -25.57 -7.19 11.12
C MET A 25 -25.55 -6.14 9.99
N LYS A 26 -26.73 -5.68 9.55
CA LYS A 26 -26.83 -4.62 8.54
C LYS A 26 -26.33 -3.27 9.07
N SER A 27 -26.68 -2.92 10.31
CA SER A 27 -26.18 -1.71 10.97
C SER A 27 -24.65 -1.71 11.08
N ASP A 28 -24.05 -2.84 11.46
CA ASP A 28 -22.59 -2.95 11.58
C ASP A 28 -21.91 -2.92 10.21
N ALA A 29 -22.52 -3.48 9.16
CA ALA A 29 -22.05 -3.33 7.79
C ALA A 29 -22.08 -1.86 7.32
N ASP A 30 -23.10 -1.08 7.67
CA ASP A 30 -23.18 0.36 7.40
C ASP A 30 -22.11 1.14 8.15
N LYS A 31 -21.90 0.85 9.45
CA LYS A 31 -20.82 1.45 10.23
C LYS A 31 -19.46 1.19 9.60
N GLU A 32 -19.19 -0.05 9.19
CA GLU A 32 -17.93 -0.39 8.53
C GLU A 32 -17.74 0.32 7.18
N TYR A 33 -18.81 0.44 6.39
CA TYR A 33 -18.81 1.23 5.17
C TYR A 33 -18.46 2.69 5.44
N HIS A 34 -19.15 3.33 6.38
CA HIS A 34 -18.88 4.72 6.76
C HIS A 34 -17.48 4.92 7.34
N ASN A 35 -16.99 3.97 8.15
CA ASN A 35 -15.61 3.97 8.64
C ASN A 35 -14.60 3.86 7.49
N GLY A 36 -14.87 3.02 6.48
CA GLY A 36 -14.06 2.91 5.27
C GLY A 36 -14.06 4.19 4.43
N VAL A 37 -15.21 4.87 4.33
CA VAL A 37 -15.32 6.18 3.66
C VAL A 37 -14.54 7.24 4.43
N ALA A 38 -14.64 7.28 5.75
CA ALA A 38 -13.89 8.21 6.60
C ALA A 38 -12.38 7.99 6.49
N LYS A 39 -11.92 6.73 6.35
CA LYS A 39 -10.50 6.41 6.09
C LYS A 39 -9.96 7.04 4.80
N ARG A 40 -10.81 7.45 3.85
CA ARG A 40 -10.37 8.17 2.64
C ARG A 40 -9.84 9.56 2.93
N THR A 41 -10.47 10.22 3.90
CA THR A 41 -10.18 11.60 4.29
C THR A 41 -9.25 11.68 5.49
N GLU A 42 -8.99 10.55 6.16
CA GLU A 42 -8.01 10.45 7.23
C GLU A 42 -6.62 10.89 6.75
N LEU A 43 -6.03 11.81 7.51
CA LEU A 43 -4.69 12.33 7.23
C LEU A 43 -3.67 11.23 7.55
N ARG A 44 -2.99 10.72 6.53
CA ARG A 44 -1.88 9.79 6.71
C ARG A 44 -0.56 10.54 6.76
N GLN A 45 0.19 10.38 7.84
CA GLN A 45 1.63 10.64 7.83
C GLN A 45 2.30 9.45 7.14
N TRP A 46 2.32 9.48 5.81
CA TRP A 46 3.08 8.49 5.06
C TRP A 46 4.57 8.86 5.11
N PRO A 47 5.49 7.93 5.44
CA PRO A 47 6.92 8.20 5.45
C PRO A 47 7.51 8.48 4.05
N ASN A 48 6.68 8.45 3.00
CA ASN A 48 7.14 8.46 1.62
C ASN A 48 7.69 9.83 1.17
N ALA A 49 7.12 10.95 1.62
CA ALA A 49 7.67 12.27 1.28
C ALA A 49 9.09 12.47 1.86
N THR A 50 9.30 12.07 3.11
CA THR A 50 10.62 12.10 3.76
C THR A 50 11.58 11.11 3.10
N ALA A 51 11.12 9.89 2.81
CA ALA A 51 11.92 8.89 2.12
C ALA A 51 12.34 9.38 0.72
N ALA A 52 11.43 9.94 -0.06
CA ALA A 52 11.72 10.52 -1.37
C ALA A 52 12.78 11.62 -1.28
N ALA A 53 12.61 12.58 -0.36
CA ALA A 53 13.59 13.65 -0.14
C ALA A 53 14.97 13.11 0.26
N ASN A 54 15.02 12.12 1.15
CA ASN A 54 16.29 11.49 1.57
C ASN A 54 16.96 10.70 0.44
N ARG A 55 16.19 10.06 -0.44
CA ARG A 55 16.74 9.35 -1.61
C ARG A 55 17.29 10.30 -2.66
N ILE A 56 16.62 11.43 -2.90
CA ILE A 56 17.13 12.49 -3.79
C ILE A 56 18.41 13.08 -3.18
N GLN A 57 18.44 13.34 -1.87
CA GLN A 57 19.64 13.79 -1.17
C GLN A 57 20.79 12.77 -1.30
N GLY A 58 20.52 11.48 -1.04
CA GLY A 58 21.51 10.42 -1.17
C GLY A 58 22.03 10.26 -2.61
N ARG A 59 21.19 10.54 -3.62
CA ARG A 59 21.61 10.59 -5.02
C ARG A 59 22.58 11.73 -5.28
N TYR A 60 22.25 12.92 -4.78
CA TYR A 60 23.11 14.08 -4.86
C TYR A 60 24.45 13.82 -4.18
N ASP A 61 24.46 13.23 -2.97
CA ASP A 61 25.67 12.95 -2.21
C ASP A 61 26.54 11.90 -2.93
N HIS A 62 25.91 10.92 -3.57
CA HIS A 62 26.59 9.94 -4.40
C HIS A 62 27.33 10.58 -5.59
N HIS A 63 26.67 11.48 -6.31
CA HIS A 63 27.31 12.21 -7.42
C HIS A 63 28.45 13.10 -6.92
N GLU A 64 28.26 13.79 -5.79
CA GLU A 64 29.29 14.60 -5.16
C GLU A 64 30.51 13.77 -4.76
N ALA A 65 30.31 12.59 -4.20
CA ALA A 65 31.40 11.69 -3.84
C ALA A 65 32.23 11.25 -5.06
N ILE A 66 31.59 11.00 -6.21
CA ILE A 66 32.29 10.68 -7.45
C ILE A 66 33.08 11.90 -7.95
N ARG A 67 32.44 13.07 -7.96
CA ARG A 67 33.05 14.35 -8.36
C ARG A 67 34.30 14.67 -7.55
N VAL A 68 34.23 14.58 -6.23
CA VAL A 68 35.36 14.86 -5.32
C VAL A 68 36.51 13.89 -5.58
N LYS A 69 36.23 12.59 -5.75
CA LYS A 69 37.25 11.59 -6.10
C LYS A 69 37.91 11.89 -7.44
N ALA A 70 37.14 12.31 -8.44
CA ALA A 70 37.65 12.70 -9.74
C ALA A 70 38.56 13.93 -9.64
N ARG A 71 38.11 14.98 -8.94
CA ARG A 71 38.88 16.21 -8.72
C ARG A 71 40.19 15.96 -7.97
N TYR A 72 40.17 15.08 -6.97
CA TYR A 72 41.38 14.68 -6.27
C TYR A 72 42.35 13.94 -7.20
N GLY A 73 41.85 13.02 -8.02
CA GLY A 73 42.64 12.34 -9.05
C GLY A 73 43.31 13.33 -9.99
N TYR A 74 42.54 14.26 -10.56
CA TYR A 74 43.05 15.32 -11.42
C TYR A 74 44.16 16.14 -10.74
N SER A 75 43.91 16.61 -9.51
CA SER A 75 44.86 17.42 -8.75
C SER A 75 46.18 16.67 -8.49
N ARG A 76 46.09 15.38 -8.17
CA ARG A 76 47.26 14.52 -7.95
C ARG A 76 48.10 14.36 -9.21
N TYR A 77 47.48 14.11 -10.37
CA TYR A 77 48.20 14.00 -11.64
C TYR A 77 48.83 15.35 -12.04
N LYS A 78 48.09 16.44 -11.92
CA LYS A 78 48.60 17.79 -12.21
C LYS A 78 49.81 18.15 -11.34
N HIS A 79 49.79 17.80 -10.05
CA HIS A 79 50.91 18.06 -9.15
C HIS A 79 52.12 17.16 -9.42
N ALA A 80 51.90 15.87 -9.68
CA ALA A 80 52.98 14.91 -9.91
C ALA A 80 53.74 15.11 -11.23
N TYR A 81 53.06 15.60 -12.28
CA TYR A 81 53.62 15.68 -13.63
C TYR A 81 53.74 17.12 -14.17
N GLY A 82 53.41 18.14 -13.37
CA GLY A 82 53.51 19.56 -13.74
C GLY A 82 52.50 20.04 -14.79
N SER A 83 51.91 19.12 -15.57
CA SER A 83 50.81 19.39 -16.51
C SER A 83 50.05 18.09 -16.83
N CYS A 84 48.84 18.21 -17.39
CA CYS A 84 48.06 17.06 -17.85
C CYS A 84 48.27 16.72 -19.33
N TRP A 85 49.30 17.30 -19.95
CA TRP A 85 49.61 17.14 -21.38
C TRP A 85 49.85 15.69 -21.82
N TRP A 86 50.12 14.76 -20.90
CA TRP A 86 50.68 13.44 -21.24
C TRP A 86 49.84 12.24 -20.79
N GLY A 87 48.66 12.43 -20.19
CA GLY A 87 47.92 11.31 -19.60
C GLY A 87 46.42 11.36 -19.86
N GLY A 88 45.93 10.46 -20.71
CA GLY A 88 44.49 10.24 -20.90
C GLY A 88 43.73 10.02 -19.58
N VAL A 89 44.41 9.43 -18.58
CA VAL A 89 43.87 9.28 -17.22
C VAL A 89 43.67 10.63 -16.50
N CYS A 90 44.57 11.61 -16.67
CA CYS A 90 44.37 12.94 -16.06
C CYS A 90 43.16 13.63 -16.70
N LEU A 91 43.08 13.64 -18.03
CA LEU A 91 41.97 14.26 -18.76
C LEU A 91 40.62 13.61 -18.41
N ASP A 92 40.60 12.28 -18.23
CA ASP A 92 39.40 11.58 -17.77
C ASP A 92 38.98 11.99 -16.35
N HIS A 93 39.92 12.29 -15.46
CA HIS A 93 39.62 12.81 -14.12
C HIS A 93 39.01 14.21 -14.16
N GLU A 94 39.49 15.07 -15.06
CA GLU A 94 38.92 16.41 -15.29
C GLU A 94 37.48 16.31 -15.81
N SER A 95 37.30 15.60 -16.93
CA SER A 95 36.00 15.36 -17.57
C SER A 95 35.01 14.70 -16.61
N ALA A 96 35.45 13.73 -15.82
CA ALA A 96 34.62 13.13 -14.78
C ALA A 96 34.17 14.16 -13.73
N SER A 97 35.09 14.98 -13.22
CA SER A 97 34.73 16.01 -12.23
C SER A 97 33.63 16.92 -12.77
N GLU A 98 33.70 17.35 -14.02
CA GLU A 98 32.69 18.22 -14.63
C GLU A 98 31.36 17.51 -14.88
N LEU A 99 31.42 16.29 -15.42
CA LEU A 99 30.24 15.49 -15.75
C LEU A 99 29.41 15.19 -14.51
N TRP A 100 30.04 14.68 -13.45
CA TRP A 100 29.34 14.38 -12.20
C TRP A 100 28.98 15.64 -11.38
N ALA A 101 29.67 16.77 -11.57
CA ALA A 101 29.20 18.06 -11.05
C ALA A 101 27.86 18.47 -11.68
N THR A 102 27.72 18.29 -12.99
CA THR A 102 26.49 18.61 -13.72
C THR A 102 25.32 17.73 -13.25
N MET A 103 25.57 16.42 -13.07
CA MET A 103 24.58 15.51 -12.48
C MET A 103 24.17 15.95 -11.06
N ARG A 104 25.15 16.21 -10.18
CA ARG A 104 24.92 16.69 -8.81
C ARG A 104 24.08 17.96 -8.79
N ASN A 105 24.42 18.94 -9.64
CA ASN A 105 23.69 20.22 -9.70
C ASN A 105 22.24 20.01 -10.14
N THR A 106 22.02 19.17 -11.15
CA THR A 106 20.68 18.85 -11.64
C THR A 106 19.83 18.22 -10.53
N VAL A 107 20.37 17.21 -9.83
CA VAL A 107 19.67 16.57 -8.69
C VAL A 107 19.44 17.57 -7.55
N GLY A 108 20.39 18.47 -7.31
CA GLY A 108 20.29 19.49 -6.28
C GLY A 108 19.06 20.39 -6.40
N LEU A 109 18.60 20.66 -7.63
CA LEU A 109 17.40 21.45 -7.90
C LEU A 109 16.11 20.75 -7.43
N ASP A 110 16.10 19.42 -7.33
CA ASP A 110 14.93 18.63 -6.93
C ASP A 110 14.79 18.47 -5.40
N ILE A 111 15.85 18.73 -4.62
CA ILE A 111 15.88 18.49 -3.17
C ILE A 111 14.92 19.43 -2.42
N ALA A 112 15.00 20.74 -2.67
CA ALA A 112 14.16 21.72 -1.97
C ALA A 112 12.66 21.52 -2.28
N PRO A 113 12.24 21.31 -3.55
CA PRO A 113 10.87 20.93 -3.87
C PRO A 113 10.41 19.64 -3.18
N ALA A 114 11.28 18.63 -3.05
CA ALA A 114 10.94 17.40 -2.35
C ALA A 114 10.75 17.63 -0.85
N LYS A 115 11.65 18.39 -0.20
CA LYS A 115 11.53 18.74 1.23
C LYS A 115 10.29 19.58 1.53
N ALA A 116 9.93 20.52 0.66
CA ALA A 116 8.74 21.36 0.82
C ALA A 116 7.42 20.57 0.80
N ARG A 117 7.43 19.34 0.25
CA ARG A 117 6.27 18.45 0.26
C ARG A 117 6.11 17.70 1.58
N ILE A 118 7.10 17.70 2.47
CA ILE A 118 6.98 17.10 3.79
C ILE A 118 6.05 17.98 4.62
N LYS A 119 4.98 17.39 5.18
CA LYS A 119 4.01 18.10 6.02
C LYS A 119 4.03 17.52 7.45
N PRO A 120 3.99 18.38 8.50
CA PRO A 120 3.92 17.90 9.88
C PRO A 120 2.57 17.23 10.17
N SER A 121 1.47 17.80 9.69
CA SER A 121 0.18 17.13 9.67
C SER A 121 0.15 16.14 8.50
N GLY A 122 -0.38 14.94 8.70
CA GLY A 122 -0.56 13.96 7.62
C GLY A 122 -1.32 14.53 6.42
N THR A 123 -1.34 13.80 5.31
CA THR A 123 -1.98 14.20 4.05
C THR A 123 -2.93 13.14 3.51
N THR A 124 -3.84 13.51 2.62
CA THR A 124 -4.81 12.58 2.05
C THR A 124 -4.12 11.55 1.14
N MET A 125 -4.71 10.36 0.99
CA MET A 125 -4.16 9.32 0.10
C MET A 125 -3.99 9.77 -1.34
N GLY A 126 -4.89 10.61 -1.86
CA GLY A 126 -4.76 11.19 -3.20
C GLY A 126 -3.51 12.06 -3.35
N THR A 127 -3.18 12.83 -2.30
CA THR A 127 -1.95 13.64 -2.24
C THR A 127 -0.71 12.76 -2.23
N GLU A 128 -0.72 11.66 -1.47
CA GLU A 128 0.39 10.69 -1.43
C GLU A 128 0.60 9.99 -2.78
N LEU A 129 -0.48 9.62 -3.46
CA LEU A 129 -0.39 9.07 -4.81
C LEU A 129 0.23 10.07 -5.79
N ALA A 130 -0.17 11.34 -5.72
CA ALA A 130 0.40 12.38 -6.57
C ALA A 130 1.92 12.55 -6.30
N ARG A 131 2.33 12.54 -5.01
CA ARG A 131 3.74 12.64 -4.62
C ARG A 131 4.57 11.46 -5.11
N THR A 132 4.09 10.23 -4.94
CA THR A 132 4.78 9.03 -5.43
C THR A 132 4.92 9.01 -6.95
N LYS A 133 3.89 9.41 -7.69
CA LYS A 133 3.97 9.58 -9.16
C LYS A 133 5.00 10.63 -9.57
N LEU A 134 5.07 11.76 -8.86
CA LEU A 134 6.09 12.78 -9.12
C LEU A 134 7.51 12.27 -8.88
N HIS A 135 7.71 11.46 -7.84
CA HIS A 135 9.00 10.83 -7.59
C HIS A 135 9.37 9.80 -8.67
N LEU A 136 8.40 9.03 -9.17
CA LEU A 136 8.62 8.13 -10.31
C LEU A 136 9.07 8.90 -11.55
N ILE A 137 8.43 10.02 -11.86
CA ILE A 137 8.83 10.89 -12.99
C ILE A 137 10.28 11.38 -12.81
N TRP A 138 10.64 11.80 -11.60
CA TRP A 138 12.03 12.17 -11.29
C TRP A 138 13.00 11.00 -11.50
N ALA A 139 12.67 9.81 -10.98
CA ALA A 139 13.51 8.61 -11.12
C ALA A 139 13.71 8.20 -12.60
N MET A 140 12.68 8.34 -13.44
CA MET A 140 12.78 8.11 -14.88
C MET A 140 13.74 9.10 -15.56
N ARG A 141 13.68 10.39 -15.20
CA ARG A 141 14.61 11.41 -15.71
C ARG A 141 16.05 11.13 -15.25
N GLU A 142 16.23 10.70 -14.00
CA GLU A 142 17.52 10.29 -13.46
C GLU A 142 18.12 9.10 -14.22
N LYS A 143 17.33 8.07 -14.52
CA LYS A 143 17.78 6.95 -15.35
C LYS A 143 18.21 7.42 -16.74
N GLN A 144 17.43 8.28 -17.38
CA GLN A 144 17.80 8.80 -18.69
C GLN A 144 19.13 9.54 -18.64
N ARG A 145 19.34 10.41 -17.63
CA ARG A 145 20.62 11.09 -17.40
C ARG A 145 21.76 10.12 -17.15
N ALA A 146 21.54 9.07 -16.37
CA ALA A 146 22.55 8.05 -16.09
C ALA A 146 22.95 7.28 -17.36
N LEU A 147 21.98 6.94 -18.24
CA LEU A 147 22.25 6.31 -19.53
C LEU A 147 23.06 7.22 -20.46
N THR A 148 22.69 8.50 -20.56
CA THR A 148 23.47 9.49 -21.32
C THR A 148 24.88 9.61 -20.77
N THR A 149 25.03 9.72 -19.44
CA THR A 149 26.35 9.78 -18.77
C THR A 149 27.19 8.55 -19.09
N GLN A 150 26.59 7.36 -19.08
CA GLN A 150 27.29 6.13 -19.44
C GLN A 150 27.76 6.13 -20.89
N ALA A 151 26.92 6.57 -21.83
CA ALA A 151 27.31 6.71 -23.22
C ALA A 151 28.46 7.73 -23.38
N THR A 152 28.38 8.88 -22.70
CA THR A 152 29.45 9.88 -22.67
C THR A 152 30.75 9.28 -22.17
N VAL A 153 30.74 8.64 -21.00
CA VAL A 153 31.95 8.01 -20.43
C VAL A 153 32.53 6.97 -21.39
N LYS A 154 31.69 6.12 -22.00
CA LYS A 154 32.17 5.07 -22.91
C LYS A 154 32.78 5.62 -24.21
N ASN A 155 32.21 6.70 -24.75
CA ASN A 155 32.54 7.17 -26.09
C ASN A 155 33.52 8.34 -26.12
N THR A 156 33.65 9.09 -25.02
CA THR A 156 34.42 10.34 -24.99
C THR A 156 35.62 10.30 -24.06
N PHE A 157 35.65 9.39 -23.07
CA PHE A 157 36.80 9.31 -22.17
C PHE A 157 37.92 8.52 -22.84
N ASN A 158 39.16 8.89 -22.56
CA ASN A 158 40.36 8.30 -23.15
C ASN A 158 40.64 6.90 -22.63
N THR A 159 40.18 6.58 -21.42
CA THR A 159 40.40 5.31 -20.74
C THR A 159 39.09 4.70 -20.22
N THR A 160 39.15 3.43 -19.88
CA THR A 160 37.99 2.68 -19.34
C THR A 160 37.80 2.86 -17.83
N ARG A 161 38.61 3.71 -17.17
CA ARG A 161 38.66 3.84 -15.71
C ARG A 161 37.30 4.19 -15.09
N TYR A 162 36.51 5.00 -15.78
CA TYR A 162 35.21 5.46 -15.29
C TYR A 162 34.04 4.59 -15.76
N ASN A 163 34.26 3.60 -16.64
CA ASN A 163 33.21 2.69 -17.09
C ASN A 163 32.47 2.04 -15.90
N PRO A 164 33.15 1.44 -14.90
CA PRO A 164 32.46 0.81 -13.76
C PRO A 164 31.67 1.79 -12.89
N VAL A 165 32.06 3.07 -12.87
CA VAL A 165 31.35 4.12 -12.13
C VAL A 165 30.08 4.52 -12.87
N ALA A 166 30.15 4.65 -14.20
CA ALA A 166 28.99 4.91 -15.04
C ALA A 166 27.98 3.76 -15.01
N TYR A 167 28.43 2.50 -15.12
CA TYR A 167 27.57 1.32 -14.96
C TYR A 167 26.87 1.31 -13.60
N ARG A 168 27.60 1.58 -12.51
CA ARG A 168 27.00 1.69 -11.17
C ARG A 168 25.98 2.81 -11.09
N THR A 169 26.25 3.97 -11.70
CA THR A 169 25.31 5.10 -11.74
C THR A 169 23.97 4.69 -12.36
N VAL A 170 24.00 3.95 -13.48
CA VAL A 170 22.81 3.39 -14.14
C VAL A 170 22.10 2.36 -13.25
N ASN A 171 22.85 1.43 -12.65
CA ASN A 171 22.26 0.41 -11.76
C ASN A 171 21.56 1.04 -10.56
N THR A 172 22.18 2.04 -9.95
CA THR A 172 21.56 2.76 -8.83
C THR A 172 20.33 3.54 -9.31
N ALA A 173 20.32 4.11 -10.53
CA ALA A 173 19.12 4.75 -11.09
C ALA A 173 17.99 3.76 -11.39
N ASN A 174 18.31 2.55 -11.88
CA ASN A 174 17.32 1.48 -12.04
C ASN A 174 16.70 1.06 -10.70
N ALA A 175 17.50 0.90 -9.66
CA ALA A 175 17.00 0.59 -8.32
C ALA A 175 16.06 1.67 -7.77
N GLU A 176 16.30 2.94 -8.15
CA GLU A 176 15.42 4.04 -7.77
C GLU A 176 14.05 3.96 -8.45
N ILE A 177 14.02 3.60 -9.74
CA ILE A 177 12.76 3.36 -10.46
C ILE A 177 11.98 2.22 -9.81
N THR A 178 12.62 1.09 -9.54
CA THR A 178 11.95 -0.05 -8.90
C THR A 178 11.34 0.34 -7.55
N TRP A 179 12.04 1.15 -6.77
CA TRP A 179 11.50 1.68 -5.51
C TRP A 179 10.30 2.61 -5.74
N ALA A 180 10.39 3.51 -6.73
CA ALA A 180 9.33 4.44 -7.06
C ALA A 180 8.07 3.74 -7.59
N GLU A 181 8.22 2.75 -8.45
CA GLU A 181 7.13 1.91 -8.97
C GLU A 181 6.43 1.14 -7.84
N LYS A 182 7.21 0.53 -6.94
CA LYS A 182 6.67 -0.14 -5.75
C LYS A 182 5.89 0.83 -4.87
N SER A 183 6.39 2.05 -4.70
CA SER A 183 5.71 3.09 -3.93
C SER A 183 4.37 3.50 -4.55
N VAL A 184 4.32 3.70 -5.87
CA VAL A 184 3.07 3.99 -6.59
C VAL A 184 2.09 2.83 -6.46
N LYS A 185 2.55 1.58 -6.66
CA LYS A 185 1.70 0.38 -6.52
C LYS A 185 1.10 0.27 -5.11
N ASN A 186 1.91 0.51 -4.08
CA ASN A 186 1.44 0.49 -2.71
C ASN A 186 0.36 1.55 -2.45
N ALA A 187 0.59 2.79 -2.89
CA ALA A 187 -0.40 3.87 -2.77
C ALA A 187 -1.71 3.54 -3.51
N LEU A 188 -1.62 2.97 -4.72
CA LEU A 188 -2.80 2.53 -5.48
C LEU A 188 -3.55 1.40 -4.78
N ASN A 189 -2.84 0.43 -4.20
CA ASN A 189 -3.46 -0.67 -3.45
C ASN A 189 -4.23 -0.15 -2.23
N GLU A 190 -3.65 0.80 -1.49
CA GLU A 190 -4.34 1.43 -0.35
C GLU A 190 -5.59 2.18 -0.79
N ILE A 191 -5.49 2.99 -1.85
CA ILE A 191 -6.64 3.69 -2.43
C ILE A 191 -7.71 2.70 -2.89
N LYS A 192 -7.31 1.58 -3.48
CA LYS A 192 -8.24 0.53 -3.93
C LYS A 192 -8.97 -0.11 -2.75
N MET A 193 -8.30 -0.38 -1.63
CA MET A 193 -8.92 -0.98 -0.44
C MET A 193 -10.02 -0.10 0.16
N VAL A 194 -9.91 1.22 -0.01
CA VAL A 194 -10.93 2.16 0.45
C VAL A 194 -11.86 2.63 -0.66
N SER A 195 -11.79 2.08 -1.88
CA SER A 195 -12.58 2.58 -3.02
C SER A 195 -14.08 2.37 -2.84
N GLY A 196 -14.90 3.19 -3.50
CA GLY A 196 -16.37 3.10 -3.42
C GLY A 196 -16.89 1.70 -3.72
N GLU A 197 -16.44 1.16 -4.84
CA GLU A 197 -16.81 -0.18 -5.32
C GLU A 197 -16.41 -1.29 -4.35
N VAL A 198 -15.21 -1.23 -3.76
CA VAL A 198 -14.73 -2.27 -2.83
C VAL A 198 -15.51 -2.22 -1.52
N LEU A 199 -15.73 -1.02 -0.97
CA LEU A 199 -16.54 -0.86 0.24
C LEU A 199 -17.99 -1.27 0.00
N GLU A 200 -18.56 -0.93 -1.16
CA GLU A 200 -19.93 -1.30 -1.51
C GLU A 200 -20.08 -2.82 -1.66
N ARG A 201 -19.14 -3.49 -2.34
CA ARG A 201 -19.14 -4.96 -2.43
C ARG A 201 -19.02 -5.61 -1.06
N ALA A 202 -18.15 -5.09 -0.18
CA ALA A 202 -18.01 -5.61 1.17
C ALA A 202 -19.30 -5.45 1.99
N ARG A 203 -19.97 -4.30 1.87
CA ARG A 203 -21.27 -4.03 2.47
C ARG A 203 -22.34 -4.99 1.95
N GLN A 204 -22.43 -5.17 0.63
CA GLN A 204 -23.37 -6.09 -0.01
C GLN A 204 -23.15 -7.55 0.43
N ALA A 205 -21.90 -7.99 0.54
CA ALA A 205 -21.58 -9.34 1.02
C ALA A 205 -22.09 -9.57 2.45
N LYS A 206 -21.93 -8.59 3.35
CA LYS A 206 -22.47 -8.66 4.71
C LYS A 206 -24.00 -8.62 4.75
N TYR A 207 -24.62 -7.86 3.86
CA TYR A 207 -26.07 -7.84 3.70
C TYR A 207 -26.60 -9.21 3.25
N SER A 208 -25.92 -9.86 2.30
CA SER A 208 -26.25 -11.21 1.86
C SER A 208 -26.13 -12.20 3.02
N ALA A 209 -25.01 -12.17 3.76
CA ALA A 209 -24.82 -13.03 4.92
C ALA A 209 -25.90 -12.84 6.01
N ALA A 210 -26.38 -11.60 6.20
CA ALA A 210 -27.49 -11.35 7.12
C ALA A 210 -28.81 -11.96 6.62
N VAL A 211 -29.08 -11.92 5.30
CA VAL A 211 -30.24 -12.58 4.70
C VAL A 211 -30.14 -14.10 4.82
N ASP A 212 -28.97 -14.66 4.55
CA ASP A 212 -28.72 -16.11 4.64
C ASP A 212 -28.93 -16.61 6.07
N TYR A 213 -28.38 -15.89 7.06
CA TYR A 213 -28.63 -16.15 8.48
C TYR A 213 -30.13 -16.14 8.82
N PHE A 214 -30.88 -15.14 8.35
CA PHE A 214 -32.32 -15.07 8.61
C PHE A 214 -33.07 -16.27 8.04
N ASN A 215 -32.74 -16.67 6.80
CA ASN A 215 -33.36 -17.79 6.14
C ASN A 215 -33.07 -19.11 6.86
N GLU A 216 -31.84 -19.28 7.35
CA GLU A 216 -31.45 -20.43 8.17
C GLU A 216 -32.24 -20.48 9.49
N GLN A 217 -32.33 -19.37 10.22
CA GLN A 217 -33.12 -19.31 11.46
C GLN A 217 -34.61 -19.53 11.21
N LYS A 218 -35.14 -19.05 10.08
CA LYS A 218 -36.54 -19.26 9.68
C LYS A 218 -36.82 -20.73 9.36
N ALA A 219 -35.90 -21.42 8.70
CA ALA A 219 -36.02 -22.84 8.42
C ALA A 219 -36.00 -23.67 9.71
N ILE A 220 -35.08 -23.36 10.64
CA ILE A 220 -35.02 -24.00 11.96
C ILE A 220 -36.32 -23.79 12.73
N TYR A 221 -36.81 -22.54 12.79
CA TYR A 221 -38.04 -22.21 13.49
C TYR A 221 -39.25 -23.01 12.97
N TYR A 222 -39.42 -23.12 11.65
CA TYR A 222 -40.54 -23.87 11.10
C TYR A 222 -40.42 -25.38 11.31
N ALA A 223 -39.21 -25.95 11.23
CA ALA A 223 -38.99 -27.35 11.57
C ALA A 223 -39.36 -27.64 13.04
N GLU A 224 -38.97 -26.76 13.97
CA GLU A 224 -39.33 -26.87 15.39
C GLU A 224 -40.85 -26.76 15.62
N GLN A 225 -41.55 -25.87 14.89
CA GLN A 225 -43.01 -25.77 14.97
C GLN A 225 -43.72 -27.03 14.46
N GLU A 226 -43.27 -27.59 13.33
CA GLU A 226 -43.80 -28.85 12.79
C GLU A 226 -43.62 -30.02 13.77
N GLU A 227 -42.46 -30.13 14.42
CA GLU A 227 -42.22 -31.15 15.46
C GLU A 227 -43.17 -31.01 16.65
N VAL A 228 -43.41 -29.79 17.13
CA VAL A 228 -44.34 -29.51 18.22
C VAL A 228 -45.78 -29.84 17.82
N GLU A 229 -46.21 -29.47 16.61
CA GLU A 229 -47.54 -29.83 16.10
C GLU A 229 -47.72 -31.35 16.02
N MET A 230 -46.74 -32.08 15.49
CA MET A 230 -46.76 -33.53 15.41
C MET A 230 -46.79 -34.20 16.79
N ALA A 231 -46.01 -33.68 17.75
CA ALA A 231 -46.04 -34.15 19.14
C ALA A 231 -47.41 -33.94 19.79
N ASN A 232 -48.04 -32.78 19.57
CA ASN A 232 -49.37 -32.48 20.08
C ASN A 232 -50.46 -33.38 19.47
N ILE A 233 -50.41 -33.66 18.17
CA ILE A 233 -51.33 -34.59 17.49
C ILE A 233 -51.19 -35.99 18.08
N ASN A 234 -49.96 -36.47 18.27
CA ASN A 234 -49.70 -37.77 18.89
C ASN A 234 -50.23 -37.84 20.33
N LEU A 235 -50.02 -36.79 21.12
CA LEU A 235 -50.52 -36.73 22.49
C LEU A 235 -52.05 -36.76 22.56
N MET A 236 -52.73 -35.98 21.69
CA MET A 236 -54.20 -36.03 21.59
C MET A 236 -54.70 -37.41 21.17
N THR A 237 -54.00 -38.07 20.25
CA THR A 237 -54.35 -39.42 19.78
C THR A 237 -54.23 -40.44 20.92
N VAL A 238 -53.16 -40.38 21.71
CA VAL A 238 -52.98 -41.23 22.90
C VAL A 238 -54.07 -40.97 23.94
N LEU A 239 -54.39 -39.71 24.23
CA LEU A 239 -55.46 -39.34 25.17
C LEU A 239 -56.84 -39.85 24.71
N LEU A 240 -57.14 -39.79 23.40
CA LEU A 240 -58.36 -40.35 22.82
C LEU A 240 -58.42 -41.89 22.96
N ILE A 241 -57.29 -42.59 22.76
CA ILE A 241 -57.21 -44.05 22.95
C ILE A 241 -57.43 -44.42 24.43
N ILE A 242 -56.83 -43.68 25.36
CA ILE A 242 -57.00 -43.92 26.80
C ILE A 242 -58.46 -43.72 27.22
N ASN A 243 -59.11 -42.65 26.74
CA ASN A 243 -60.51 -42.37 27.08
C ASN A 243 -61.47 -43.43 26.51
N ARG A 244 -61.22 -43.96 25.30
CA ARG A 244 -62.00 -45.08 24.74
C ARG A 244 -61.86 -46.40 25.49
N ARG A 245 -60.78 -46.61 26.26
CA ARG A 245 -60.58 -47.82 27.07
C ARG A 245 -61.22 -47.74 28.45
N LYS A 246 -61.68 -46.55 28.88
CA LYS A 246 -62.32 -46.33 30.19
C LYS A 246 -63.86 -46.27 30.13
N SER A 247 -64.42 -46.20 28.93
CA SER A 247 -65.85 -46.30 28.62
C SER A 247 -66.23 -47.72 28.24
#